data_AF-A0A7X4FRZ7-F1
#
_entry.id   AF-A0A7X4FRZ7-F1
#
_cell.length_a   1.000
_cell.length_b   1.000
_cell.length_c   1.000
_cell.angle_alpha   90.00
_cell.angle_beta   90.00
_cell.angle_gamma   90.00
#
_symmetry.space_group_name_H-M   'P 1'
#
loop_
_entity.id
_entity.type
_entity.pdbx_description
1 polymer ?
#
loop_
_entity_poly.entity_id
_entity_poly.type
_entity_poly.pdbx_seq_one_letter_code
_entity_poly.pdbx_strand_id
1 'polypeptide(L)'
;MDDVVIGAAIGTLAAYDAETGAPRWSAPGTGDSYSSPHPVTLDGVPQVLLLTSDGVTSVAPADGTVLWTHDWATGSRIVQPALTAAGDILVGADGFAGLQRVSATRTAGKHAGWTTEVRWTTRSLKPYFNDFVAHAGHAYGFDGSILASVDLETGERAWKGGRYGHGQLLLLADQDLLLVLGERGDLALVDATPAGFNERARVPAIEGKTWNHPGLVDDILLVRNTEEMAAFRLTRQ
;
A
#
# COMPACT_ATOMS: atom_id res chain seq x y z
N MET A 1 -10.01 13.71 13.64
CA MET A 1 -10.52 12.73 12.65
C MET A 1 -11.60 11.84 13.25
N ASP A 2 -11.79 11.84 14.57
CA ASP A 2 -12.70 10.90 15.24
C ASP A 2 -14.20 11.16 14.99
N ASP A 3 -14.55 12.30 14.39
CA ASP A 3 -15.93 12.74 14.12
C ASP A 3 -16.30 12.74 12.62
N VAL A 4 -15.41 12.26 11.74
CA VAL A 4 -15.62 12.26 10.29
C VAL A 4 -15.32 10.91 9.65
N VAL A 5 -16.19 10.47 8.74
CA VAL A 5 -15.95 9.33 7.85
C VAL A 5 -15.71 9.88 6.44
N ILE A 6 -14.56 9.53 5.86
CA ILE A 6 -14.20 9.95 4.50
C ILE A 6 -14.23 8.71 3.62
N GLY A 7 -15.02 8.77 2.54
CA GLY A 7 -15.13 7.73 1.53
C GLY A 7 -14.72 8.24 0.15
N ALA A 8 -14.39 7.32 -0.75
CA ALA A 8 -14.15 7.61 -2.16
C ALA A 8 -15.16 6.88 -3.04
N ALA A 9 -15.67 7.56 -4.06
CA ALA A 9 -16.47 6.96 -5.13
C ALA A 9 -16.04 7.57 -6.47
N ILE A 10 -15.61 6.72 -7.42
CA ILE A 10 -15.20 7.13 -8.78
C ILE A 10 -14.22 8.32 -8.74
N GLY A 11 -13.11 8.16 -8.03
CA GLY A 11 -12.07 9.20 -7.91
C GLY A 11 -12.46 10.43 -7.08
N THR A 12 -13.68 10.50 -6.52
CA THR A 12 -14.18 11.65 -5.75
C THR A 12 -14.17 11.33 -4.26
N LEU A 13 -13.59 12.21 -3.44
CA LEU A 13 -13.68 12.12 -1.98
C LEU A 13 -14.94 12.81 -1.46
N ALA A 14 -15.61 12.18 -0.51
CA ALA A 14 -16.71 12.76 0.23
C ALA A 14 -16.54 12.47 1.73
N ALA A 15 -16.84 13.46 2.55
CA ALA A 15 -16.79 13.36 3.99
C ALA A 15 -18.17 13.53 4.60
N TYR A 16 -18.43 12.72 5.62
CA TYR A 16 -19.67 12.69 6.36
C TYR A 16 -19.37 12.78 7.84
N ASP A 17 -20.27 13.44 8.57
CA ASP A 17 -20.28 13.39 10.03
C ASP A 17 -20.47 11.95 10.50
N ALA A 18 -19.58 11.48 11.38
CA ALA A 18 -19.54 10.07 11.78
C ALA A 18 -20.75 9.64 12.60
N GLU A 19 -21.40 10.57 13.33
CA GLU A 19 -22.56 10.27 14.18
C GLU A 19 -23.87 10.32 13.39
N THR A 20 -24.03 11.35 12.56
CA THR A 20 -25.30 11.68 11.90
C THR A 20 -25.36 11.21 10.45
N GLY A 21 -24.22 10.94 9.82
CA GLY A 21 -24.12 10.66 8.38
C GLY A 21 -24.40 11.87 7.50
N ALA A 22 -24.46 13.09 8.07
CA ALA A 22 -24.68 14.31 7.30
C ALA A 22 -23.44 14.64 6.45
N PRO A 23 -23.61 15.04 5.17
CA PRO A 23 -22.47 15.42 4.33
C PRO A 23 -21.80 16.68 4.89
N ARG A 24 -20.46 16.66 4.97
CA ARG A 24 -19.63 17.80 5.40
C ARG A 24 -18.99 18.50 4.21
N TRP A 25 -18.32 17.75 3.36
CA TRP A 25 -17.66 18.26 2.16
C TRP A 25 -17.50 17.18 1.09
N SER A 26 -17.26 17.61 -0.14
CA SER A 26 -16.85 16.77 -1.26
C SER A 26 -15.70 17.45 -1.99
N ALA A 27 -14.63 16.73 -2.26
CA ALA A 27 -13.50 17.24 -3.04
C ALA A 27 -13.69 16.90 -4.53
N PRO A 28 -13.14 17.71 -5.45
CA PRO A 28 -13.13 17.36 -6.87
C PRO A 28 -12.46 16.00 -7.10
N GLY A 29 -13.10 15.13 -7.88
CA GLY A 29 -12.54 13.85 -8.29
C GLY A 29 -12.04 13.85 -9.73
N THR A 30 -10.99 13.09 -9.99
CA THR A 30 -10.48 12.84 -11.35
C THR A 30 -10.10 11.38 -11.51
N GLY A 31 -10.24 10.87 -12.74
CA GLY A 31 -9.85 9.51 -13.09
C GLY A 31 -10.62 8.40 -12.37
N ASP A 32 -10.27 7.17 -12.71
CA ASP A 32 -10.82 5.98 -12.05
C ASP A 32 -9.95 5.60 -10.85
N SER A 33 -10.56 4.99 -9.83
CA SER A 33 -9.84 4.60 -8.62
C SER A 33 -10.46 3.39 -7.94
N TYR A 34 -9.60 2.46 -7.51
CA TYR A 34 -9.93 1.43 -6.52
C TYR A 34 -9.36 1.77 -5.13
N SER A 35 -8.66 2.91 -5.00
CA SER A 35 -8.01 3.28 -3.76
C SER A 35 -9.02 3.72 -2.72
N SER A 36 -8.84 3.23 -1.50
CA SER A 36 -9.46 3.84 -0.33
C SER A 36 -8.79 5.19 -0.03
N PRO A 37 -9.50 6.13 0.63
CA PRO A 37 -8.89 7.33 1.20
C PRO A 37 -7.83 6.95 2.23
N HIS A 38 -6.62 7.48 2.09
CA HIS A 38 -5.48 7.09 2.91
C HIS A 38 -5.01 8.26 3.79
N PRO A 39 -5.31 8.25 5.10
CA PRO A 39 -4.90 9.32 6.01
C PRO A 39 -3.39 9.27 6.25
N VAL A 40 -2.73 10.41 6.11
CA VAL A 40 -1.28 10.57 6.33
C VAL A 40 -0.98 11.86 7.06
N THR A 41 0.21 11.95 7.65
CA THR A 41 0.78 13.23 8.09
C THR A 41 2.08 13.45 7.34
N LEU A 42 2.12 14.48 6.50
CA LEU A 42 3.32 14.84 5.74
C LEU A 42 3.74 16.23 6.21
N ASP A 43 5.02 16.39 6.51
CA ASP A 43 5.60 17.66 6.99
C ASP A 43 4.77 18.30 8.15
N GLY A 44 4.32 17.45 9.08
CA GLY A 44 3.51 17.83 10.23
C GLY A 44 2.05 18.21 9.95
N VAL A 45 1.59 18.10 8.70
CA VAL A 45 0.21 18.44 8.31
C VAL A 45 -0.60 17.16 8.05
N PRO A 46 -1.75 16.97 8.72
CA PRO A 46 -2.69 15.88 8.43
C PRO A 46 -3.33 16.04 7.05
N GLN A 47 -3.39 14.95 6.28
CA GLN A 47 -3.90 14.92 4.90
C GLN A 47 -4.61 13.60 4.64
N VAL A 48 -5.42 13.59 3.58
CA VAL A 48 -5.98 12.36 3.02
C VAL A 48 -5.53 12.25 1.58
N LEU A 49 -4.86 11.16 1.25
CA LEU A 49 -4.47 10.83 -0.11
C LEU A 49 -5.56 10.03 -0.80
N LEU A 50 -5.79 10.31 -2.08
CA LEU A 50 -6.53 9.45 -2.98
C LEU A 50 -5.68 9.20 -4.21
N LEU A 51 -5.44 7.92 -4.51
CA LEU A 51 -4.77 7.49 -5.73
C LEU A 51 -5.81 7.27 -6.82
N THR A 52 -5.61 7.85 -7.99
CA THR A 52 -6.48 7.70 -9.17
C THR A 52 -5.63 7.41 -10.40
N SER A 53 -6.26 7.05 -11.53
CA SER A 53 -5.56 6.82 -12.79
C SER A 53 -4.66 7.99 -13.22
N ASP A 54 -4.93 9.20 -12.75
CA ASP A 54 -4.17 10.40 -13.08
C ASP A 54 -2.92 10.57 -12.18
N GLY A 55 -2.92 9.97 -10.99
CA GLY A 55 -1.82 10.07 -10.03
C GLY A 55 -2.28 10.08 -8.58
N VAL A 56 -1.78 11.04 -7.80
CA VAL A 56 -2.12 11.23 -6.38
C VAL A 56 -2.73 12.60 -6.16
N THR A 57 -3.86 12.64 -5.48
CA THR A 57 -4.45 13.87 -4.96
C THR A 57 -4.40 13.85 -3.45
N SER A 58 -3.92 14.94 -2.85
CA SER A 58 -3.97 15.15 -1.41
C SER A 58 -4.96 16.25 -1.04
N VAL A 59 -5.77 15.99 -0.02
CA VAL A 59 -6.73 16.98 0.51
C VAL A 59 -6.58 17.18 2.02
N ALA A 60 -6.97 18.38 2.47
CA ALA A 60 -7.14 18.67 3.88
C ALA A 60 -8.34 17.88 4.43
N PRO A 61 -8.21 17.15 5.55
CA PRO A 61 -9.32 16.35 6.09
C PRO A 61 -10.49 17.20 6.61
N ALA A 62 -10.22 18.47 6.95
CA ALA A 62 -11.21 19.37 7.56
C ALA A 62 -12.29 19.81 6.57
N ASP A 63 -11.91 20.10 5.32
CA ASP A 63 -12.78 20.75 4.34
C ASP A 63 -12.65 20.21 2.91
N GLY A 64 -11.78 19.22 2.68
CA GLY A 64 -11.55 18.66 1.35
C GLY A 64 -10.73 19.55 0.41
N THR A 65 -10.13 20.64 0.91
CA THR A 65 -9.27 21.52 0.10
C THR A 65 -8.09 20.73 -0.46
N VAL A 66 -7.89 20.77 -1.77
CA VAL A 66 -6.73 20.16 -2.43
C VAL A 66 -5.46 20.87 -1.96
N LEU A 67 -4.53 20.11 -1.38
CA LEU A 67 -3.25 20.61 -0.90
C LEU A 67 -2.18 20.52 -1.98
N TRP A 68 -2.18 19.41 -2.73
CA TRP A 68 -1.29 19.18 -3.86
C TRP A 68 -1.78 18.00 -4.70
N THR A 69 -1.29 17.94 -5.93
CA THR A 69 -1.42 16.79 -6.82
C THR A 69 -0.03 16.33 -7.28
N HIS A 70 0.06 15.06 -7.63
CA HIS A 70 1.22 14.47 -8.27
C HIS A 70 0.74 13.68 -9.48
N ASP A 71 1.09 14.16 -10.67
CA ASP A 71 0.64 13.55 -11.92
C ASP A 71 1.52 12.34 -12.26
N TRP A 72 0.88 11.19 -12.45
CA TRP A 72 1.51 9.99 -12.98
C TRP A 72 0.45 9.16 -13.69
N ALA A 73 0.05 9.58 -14.89
CA ALA A 73 -1.04 8.97 -15.65
C ALA A 73 -0.63 7.64 -16.31
N THR A 74 -0.37 6.61 -15.51
CA THR A 74 0.05 5.28 -15.98
C THR A 74 -0.68 4.17 -15.23
N GLY A 75 -1.43 3.34 -15.96
CA GLY A 75 -2.13 2.18 -15.40
C GLY A 75 -3.23 2.55 -14.40
N SER A 76 -3.86 1.53 -13.83
CA SER A 76 -4.84 1.65 -12.75
C SER A 76 -4.15 1.71 -11.39
N ARG A 77 -4.76 2.43 -10.45
CA ARG A 77 -4.36 2.45 -9.04
C ARG A 77 -5.26 1.52 -8.25
N ILE A 78 -4.69 0.39 -7.85
CA ILE A 78 -5.40 -0.65 -7.10
C ILE A 78 -4.91 -0.71 -5.66
N VAL A 79 -3.60 -0.76 -5.48
CA VAL A 79 -2.97 -0.92 -4.16
C VAL A 79 -2.90 0.39 -3.40
N GLN A 80 -2.96 0.29 -2.07
CA GLN A 80 -2.81 1.45 -1.19
C GLN A 80 -1.38 2.01 -1.24
N PRO A 81 -1.19 3.33 -1.04
CA PRO A 81 0.15 3.88 -0.88
C PRO A 81 0.76 3.41 0.44
N ALA A 82 2.09 3.45 0.53
CA ALA A 82 2.82 3.27 1.78
C ALA A 82 3.69 4.49 2.09
N LEU A 83 3.98 4.73 3.36
CA LEU A 83 4.93 5.75 3.79
C LEU A 83 6.28 5.13 4.09
N THR A 84 7.33 5.80 3.64
CA THR A 84 8.70 5.51 4.06
C THR A 84 8.97 6.15 5.43
N ALA A 85 9.99 5.67 6.15
CA ALA A 85 10.44 6.30 7.38
C ALA A 85 10.94 7.75 7.18
N ALA A 86 11.32 8.12 5.96
CA ALA A 86 11.71 9.48 5.59
C ALA A 86 10.51 10.42 5.33
N GLY A 87 9.28 9.92 5.38
CA GLY A 87 8.07 10.69 5.08
C GLY A 87 7.70 10.78 3.60
N ASP A 88 8.45 10.11 2.73
CA ASP A 88 8.07 9.98 1.31
C ASP A 88 6.97 8.92 1.12
N ILE A 89 6.23 9.07 0.03
CA ILE A 89 5.11 8.21 -0.34
C ILE A 89 5.58 7.23 -1.42
N LEU A 90 5.23 5.97 -1.25
CA LEU A 90 5.38 4.93 -2.26
C LEU A 90 4.03 4.71 -2.94
N VAL A 91 4.02 4.82 -4.26
CA VAL A 91 2.82 4.72 -5.08
C VAL A 91 3.01 3.62 -6.11
N GLY A 92 2.09 2.67 -6.16
CA GLY A 92 2.07 1.59 -7.16
C GLY A 92 1.12 1.90 -8.32
N ALA A 93 1.46 1.45 -9.53
CA ALA A 93 0.50 1.28 -10.63
C ALA A 93 0.63 -0.11 -11.24
N ASP A 94 -0.52 -0.61 -11.72
CA ASP A 94 -0.58 -1.83 -12.52
C ASP A 94 0.04 -1.62 -13.91
N GLY A 95 -0.21 -2.55 -14.85
CA GLY A 95 0.10 -2.31 -16.26
C GLY A 95 1.61 -2.17 -16.54
N PHE A 96 2.45 -2.79 -15.72
CA PHE A 96 3.91 -2.73 -15.78
C PHE A 96 4.56 -1.38 -15.44
N ALA A 97 3.80 -0.42 -14.90
CA ALA A 97 4.33 0.87 -14.46
C ALA A 97 5.28 0.73 -13.26
N GLY A 98 4.92 -0.13 -12.31
CA GLY A 98 5.76 -0.46 -11.17
C GLY A 98 5.50 0.43 -9.95
N LEU A 99 6.58 0.84 -9.29
CA LEU A 99 6.54 1.61 -8.05
C LEU A 99 7.28 2.95 -8.24
N GLN A 100 6.76 4.00 -7.62
CA GLN A 100 7.40 5.32 -7.59
C GLN A 100 7.50 5.82 -6.15
N ARG A 101 8.66 6.38 -5.78
CA ARG A 101 8.85 7.11 -4.52
C ARG A 101 8.74 8.60 -4.80
N VAL A 102 7.83 9.26 -4.09
CA VAL A 102 7.52 10.68 -4.25
C VAL A 102 7.63 11.36 -2.90
N SER A 103 8.40 12.44 -2.81
CA SER A 103 8.37 13.31 -1.64
C SER A 103 7.34 14.42 -1.84
N ALA A 104 6.59 14.77 -0.80
CA ALA A 104 5.73 15.95 -0.77
C ALA A 104 6.12 16.82 0.43
N THR A 105 6.63 18.02 0.17
CA THR A 105 7.20 18.91 1.19
C THR A 105 6.58 20.29 1.13
N ARG A 106 6.43 20.96 2.28
CA ARG A 106 5.97 22.36 2.28
C ARG A 106 7.10 23.29 1.90
N THR A 107 6.76 24.27 1.07
CA THR A 107 7.65 25.39 0.76
C THR A 107 7.28 26.60 1.62
N ALA A 108 8.28 27.37 2.02
CA ALA A 108 8.11 28.64 2.73
C ALA A 108 8.36 29.84 1.80
N GLY A 109 7.90 31.02 2.21
CA GLY A 109 8.15 32.27 1.50
C GLY A 109 7.09 32.62 0.46
N LYS A 110 7.48 33.38 -0.58
CA LYS A 110 6.55 34.00 -1.54
C LYS A 110 5.75 32.99 -2.39
N HIS A 111 6.23 31.75 -2.47
CA HIS A 111 5.56 30.62 -3.14
C HIS A 111 5.21 29.53 -2.12
N ALA A 112 4.75 29.93 -0.94
CA ALA A 112 4.34 29.00 0.11
C ALA A 112 3.23 28.06 -0.39
N GLY A 113 3.40 26.77 -0.14
CA GLY A 113 2.52 25.74 -0.66
C GLY A 113 3.17 24.36 -0.49
N TRP A 114 2.92 23.50 -1.46
CA TRP A 114 3.47 22.14 -1.52
C TRP A 114 4.26 21.96 -2.81
N THR A 115 5.28 21.11 -2.75
CA THR A 115 6.01 20.64 -3.93
C THR A 115 6.15 19.14 -3.86
N THR A 116 5.96 18.49 -5.00
CA THR A 116 6.15 17.05 -5.18
C THR A 116 7.41 16.81 -6.00
N GLU A 117 8.21 15.82 -5.60
CA GLU A 117 9.44 15.43 -6.31
C GLU A 117 9.50 13.91 -6.42
N VAL A 118 9.70 13.41 -7.64
CA VAL A 118 9.94 11.99 -7.88
C VAL A 118 11.39 11.68 -7.49
N ARG A 119 11.58 10.87 -6.45
CA ARG A 119 12.89 10.39 -6.02
C ARG A 119 13.43 9.33 -6.98
N TRP A 120 12.58 8.38 -7.34
CA TRP A 120 12.86 7.37 -8.35
C TRP A 120 11.57 6.71 -8.84
N THR A 121 11.66 6.05 -9.98
CA THR A 121 10.63 5.15 -10.51
C THR A 121 11.28 3.82 -10.85
N THR A 122 10.66 2.71 -10.48
CA THR A 122 11.23 1.37 -10.68
C THR A 122 10.18 0.39 -11.21
N ARG A 123 10.63 -0.48 -12.12
CA ARG A 123 9.85 -1.66 -12.56
C ARG A 123 10.25 -2.91 -11.79
N SER A 124 11.10 -2.77 -10.77
CA SER A 124 11.62 -3.91 -10.01
C SER A 124 10.59 -4.54 -9.09
N LEU A 125 9.53 -3.81 -8.76
CA LEU A 125 8.34 -4.20 -8.00
C LEU A 125 7.12 -3.70 -8.79
N LYS A 126 6.20 -4.60 -9.14
CA LYS A 126 5.04 -4.35 -10.00
C LYS A 126 3.81 -4.96 -9.35
N PRO A 127 3.22 -4.26 -8.36
CA PRO A 127 2.02 -4.77 -7.70
C PRO A 127 0.87 -4.82 -8.69
N TYR A 128 -0.02 -5.81 -8.55
CA TYR A 128 -1.27 -5.85 -9.29
C TYR A 128 -2.42 -5.39 -8.38
N PHE A 129 -3.06 -6.33 -7.68
CA PHE A 129 -4.00 -6.06 -6.58
C PHE A 129 -3.46 -6.55 -5.22
N ASN A 130 -2.16 -6.82 -5.17
CA ASN A 130 -1.47 -7.30 -3.99
C ASN A 130 -0.70 -6.16 -3.34
N ASP A 131 -0.86 -5.97 -2.04
CA ASP A 131 -0.16 -4.89 -1.35
C ASP A 131 1.36 -5.13 -1.31
N PHE A 132 2.07 -4.05 -0.97
CA PHE A 132 3.50 -4.05 -0.68
C PHE A 132 3.71 -3.31 0.65
N VAL A 133 4.84 -3.57 1.29
CA VAL A 133 5.17 -3.01 2.61
C VAL A 133 6.55 -2.38 2.59
N ALA A 134 6.71 -1.27 3.31
CA ALA A 134 8.01 -0.67 3.58
C ALA A 134 8.52 -1.13 4.96
N HIS A 135 9.72 -1.70 5.01
CA HIS A 135 10.32 -2.20 6.25
C HIS A 135 11.85 -2.13 6.16
N ALA A 136 12.52 -1.71 7.24
CA ALA A 136 13.98 -1.69 7.34
C ALA A 136 14.73 -1.15 6.09
N GLY A 137 14.26 -0.02 5.54
CA GLY A 137 14.87 0.63 4.37
C GLY A 137 14.57 -0.03 3.02
N HIS A 138 13.67 -1.01 2.97
CA HIS A 138 13.31 -1.74 1.76
C HIS A 138 11.78 -1.80 1.54
N ALA A 139 11.36 -1.86 0.28
CA ALA A 139 10.00 -2.22 -0.09
C ALA A 139 9.95 -3.71 -0.44
N TYR A 140 9.05 -4.45 0.21
CA TYR A 140 8.76 -5.85 -0.08
C TYR A 140 7.39 -5.97 -0.73
N GLY A 141 7.32 -6.68 -1.84
CA GLY A 141 6.10 -6.82 -2.61
C GLY A 141 6.28 -7.73 -3.80
N PHE A 142 5.32 -7.73 -4.71
CA PHE A 142 5.39 -8.60 -5.87
C PHE A 142 5.90 -7.87 -7.11
N ASP A 143 6.73 -8.57 -7.86
CA ASP A 143 7.03 -8.27 -9.25
C ASP A 143 6.37 -9.33 -10.15
N GLY A 144 5.10 -9.07 -10.48
CA GLY A 144 4.23 -10.04 -11.13
C GLY A 144 3.84 -11.14 -10.15
N SER A 145 4.22 -12.39 -10.42
CA SER A 145 3.88 -13.55 -9.58
C SER A 145 4.98 -13.96 -8.59
N ILE A 146 6.01 -13.13 -8.45
CA ILE A 146 7.25 -13.46 -7.73
C ILE A 146 7.51 -12.37 -6.70
N LEU A 147 7.84 -12.76 -5.47
CA LEU A 147 8.18 -11.81 -4.42
C LEU A 147 9.52 -11.13 -4.73
N ALA A 148 9.64 -9.86 -4.36
CA ALA A 148 10.82 -9.05 -4.59
C ALA A 148 11.04 -8.05 -3.45
N SER A 149 12.29 -7.62 -3.33
CA SER A 149 12.72 -6.51 -2.49
C SER A 149 13.35 -5.42 -3.34
N VAL A 150 13.04 -4.17 -3.02
CA VAL A 150 13.63 -2.97 -3.61
C VAL A 150 14.19 -2.10 -2.50
N ASP A 151 15.40 -1.59 -2.69
CA ASP A 151 16.02 -0.61 -1.81
C ASP A 151 15.24 0.72 -1.89
N LEU A 152 14.79 1.25 -0.76
CA LEU A 152 13.96 2.45 -0.75
C LEU A 152 14.72 3.72 -1.14
N GLU A 153 16.03 3.74 -0.97
CA GLU A 153 16.84 4.90 -1.30
C GLU A 153 17.08 5.02 -2.80
N THR A 154 17.41 3.91 -3.44
CA THR A 154 17.83 3.87 -4.84
C THR A 154 16.75 3.43 -5.81
N GLY A 155 15.73 2.68 -5.34
CA GLY A 155 14.74 2.03 -6.20
C GLY A 155 15.26 0.80 -6.93
N GLU A 156 16.48 0.35 -6.62
CA GLU A 156 17.10 -0.84 -7.22
C GLU A 156 16.62 -2.13 -6.54
N ARG A 157 16.59 -3.21 -7.32
CA ARG A 157 16.20 -4.53 -6.80
C ARG A 157 17.32 -5.09 -5.91
N ALA A 158 17.00 -5.39 -4.66
CA ALA A 158 17.88 -6.18 -3.80
C ALA A 158 17.83 -7.68 -4.18
N TRP A 159 16.61 -8.23 -4.31
CA TRP A 159 16.41 -9.62 -4.73
C TRP A 159 15.02 -9.86 -5.32
N LYS A 160 14.87 -11.02 -5.97
CA LYS A 160 13.60 -11.53 -6.48
C LYS A 160 13.56 -13.05 -6.35
N GLY A 161 12.55 -13.61 -5.69
CA GLY A 161 12.48 -15.04 -5.38
C GLY A 161 11.11 -15.47 -4.86
N GLY A 162 10.84 -16.77 -4.90
CA GLY A 162 9.53 -17.35 -4.52
C GLY A 162 8.45 -17.12 -5.57
N ARG A 163 7.60 -18.13 -5.82
CA ARG A 163 6.47 -18.02 -6.77
C ARG A 163 5.18 -18.22 -6.01
N TYR A 164 4.39 -17.15 -5.92
CA TYR A 164 3.19 -17.08 -5.10
C TYR A 164 1.96 -16.61 -5.90
N GLY A 165 2.08 -16.49 -7.23
CA GLY A 165 0.98 -15.99 -8.07
C GLY A 165 0.64 -14.55 -7.71
N HIS A 166 -0.62 -14.17 -7.84
CA HIS A 166 -1.16 -12.92 -7.30
C HIS A 166 -1.62 -13.07 -5.84
N GLY A 167 -0.76 -13.68 -5.02
CA GLY A 167 -1.00 -13.85 -3.60
C GLY A 167 -0.96 -12.54 -2.82
N GLN A 168 -1.11 -12.62 -1.51
CA GLN A 168 -1.12 -11.48 -0.60
C GLN A 168 -0.03 -11.61 0.46
N LEU A 169 0.42 -10.49 1.02
CA LEU A 169 1.44 -10.48 2.07
C LEU A 169 0.99 -9.69 3.30
N LEU A 170 1.59 -10.01 4.44
CA LEU A 170 1.47 -9.27 5.69
C LEU A 170 2.84 -9.23 6.37
N LEU A 171 3.24 -8.03 6.82
CA LEU A 171 4.49 -7.79 7.52
C LEU A 171 4.34 -8.06 9.02
N LEU A 172 5.24 -8.86 9.56
CA LEU A 172 5.48 -9.04 10.99
C LEU A 172 6.74 -8.22 11.35
N ALA A 173 6.56 -6.91 11.52
CA ALA A 173 7.66 -5.95 11.56
C ALA A 173 8.65 -6.22 12.72
N ASP A 174 8.14 -6.58 13.90
CA ASP A 174 8.96 -6.85 15.09
C ASP A 174 9.82 -8.12 14.97
N GLN A 175 9.52 -9.00 14.01
CA GLN A 175 10.24 -10.25 13.78
C GLN A 175 11.04 -10.27 12.46
N ASP A 176 10.98 -9.19 11.67
CA ASP A 176 11.56 -9.14 10.33
C ASP A 176 11.06 -10.28 9.42
N LEU A 177 9.75 -10.54 9.45
CA LEU A 177 9.11 -11.64 8.71
C LEU A 177 7.96 -11.17 7.83
N LEU A 178 7.76 -11.85 6.72
CA LEU A 178 6.62 -11.74 5.84
C LEU A 178 5.80 -13.04 5.90
N LEU A 179 4.51 -12.92 6.19
CA LEU A 179 3.54 -13.96 5.92
C LEU A 179 3.03 -13.76 4.50
N VAL A 180 3.14 -14.78 3.66
CA VAL A 180 2.71 -14.73 2.26
C VAL A 180 1.67 -15.81 2.01
N LEU A 181 0.44 -15.41 1.72
CA LEU A 181 -0.61 -16.30 1.24
C LEU A 181 -0.54 -16.35 -0.29
N GLY A 182 0.04 -17.42 -0.83
CA GLY A 182 0.13 -17.65 -2.27
C GLY A 182 -1.24 -17.92 -2.89
N GLU A 183 -1.41 -17.58 -4.17
CA GLU A 183 -2.68 -17.61 -4.92
C GLU A 183 -3.38 -18.97 -4.93
N ARG A 184 -2.67 -20.06 -4.63
CA ARG A 184 -3.22 -21.42 -4.57
C ARG A 184 -3.50 -21.91 -3.15
N GLY A 185 -3.41 -21.01 -2.15
CA GLY A 185 -3.71 -21.29 -0.76
C GLY A 185 -2.55 -21.84 0.07
N ASP A 186 -1.32 -21.82 -0.46
CA ASP A 186 -0.13 -22.06 0.35
C ASP A 186 0.21 -20.84 1.20
N LEU A 187 0.48 -21.07 2.49
CA LEU A 187 0.98 -20.05 3.41
C LEU A 187 2.48 -20.24 3.59
N ALA A 188 3.24 -19.21 3.28
CA ALA A 188 4.69 -19.19 3.42
C ALA A 188 5.14 -18.13 4.44
N LEU A 189 6.25 -18.43 5.11
CA LEU A 189 6.96 -17.52 5.99
C LEU A 189 8.30 -17.19 5.35
N VAL A 190 8.56 -15.90 5.09
CA VAL A 190 9.73 -15.41 4.36
C VAL A 190 10.43 -14.33 5.17
N ASP A 191 11.75 -14.26 5.11
CA ASP A 191 12.50 -13.16 5.76
C ASP A 191 12.23 -11.81 5.09
N ALA A 192 11.96 -10.78 5.90
CA ALA A 192 11.90 -9.38 5.49
C ALA A 192 13.31 -8.75 5.56
N THR A 193 14.27 -9.32 4.83
CA THR A 193 15.67 -8.88 4.82
C THR A 193 16.15 -8.55 3.41
N PRO A 194 17.05 -7.56 3.22
CA PRO A 194 17.61 -7.28 1.90
C PRO A 194 18.73 -8.25 1.49
N ALA A 195 19.23 -9.09 2.40
CA ALA A 195 20.36 -9.99 2.14
C ALA A 195 20.08 -11.04 1.04
N GLY A 196 18.82 -11.37 0.82
CA GLY A 196 18.38 -12.32 -0.20
C GLY A 196 17.01 -12.90 0.10
N PHE A 197 16.45 -13.60 -0.89
CA PHE A 197 15.22 -14.36 -0.67
C PHE A 197 15.51 -15.59 0.21
N ASN A 198 14.83 -15.67 1.37
CA ASN A 198 14.89 -16.83 2.25
C ASN A 198 13.49 -17.21 2.74
N GLU A 199 12.97 -18.33 2.25
CA GLU A 199 11.70 -18.91 2.69
C GLU A 199 11.97 -19.88 3.85
N ARG A 200 11.46 -19.56 5.04
CA ARG A 200 11.65 -20.38 6.25
C ARG A 200 10.77 -21.61 6.26
N ALA A 201 9.53 -21.46 5.80
CA ALA A 201 8.54 -22.51 5.83
C ALA A 201 7.43 -22.25 4.80
N ARG A 202 6.78 -23.33 4.38
CA ARG A 202 5.58 -23.29 3.53
C ARG A 202 4.67 -24.45 3.90
N VAL A 203 3.38 -24.18 4.05
CA VAL A 203 2.35 -25.18 4.32
C VAL A 203 1.15 -24.98 3.40
N PRO A 204 0.43 -26.03 2.99
CA PRO A 204 -0.88 -25.88 2.40
C PRO A 204 -1.85 -25.40 3.49
N ALA A 205 -2.34 -24.17 3.38
CA ALA A 205 -3.20 -23.58 4.41
C ALA A 205 -4.69 -23.76 4.09
N ILE A 206 -5.07 -23.50 2.85
CA ILE A 206 -6.43 -23.67 2.32
C ILE A 206 -6.35 -24.15 0.87
N GLU A 207 -7.42 -24.75 0.35
CA GLU A 207 -7.54 -25.22 -1.02
C GLU A 207 -8.28 -24.19 -1.88
N GLY A 208 -7.79 -23.96 -3.10
CA GLY A 208 -8.43 -23.08 -4.08
C GLY A 208 -7.79 -21.70 -4.20
N LYS A 209 -8.43 -20.83 -4.98
CA LYS A 209 -7.84 -19.55 -5.39
C LYS A 209 -7.95 -18.50 -4.30
N THR A 210 -6.82 -17.95 -3.84
CA THR A 210 -6.77 -16.94 -2.79
C THR A 210 -6.33 -15.59 -3.36
N TRP A 211 -7.12 -14.54 -3.13
CA TRP A 211 -6.74 -13.14 -3.43
C TRP A 211 -6.98 -12.22 -2.22
N ASN A 212 -7.29 -12.79 -1.07
CA ASN A 212 -7.65 -12.06 0.15
C ASN A 212 -6.42 -11.85 1.04
N HIS A 213 -6.32 -10.67 1.63
CA HIS A 213 -5.27 -10.39 2.61
C HIS A 213 -5.46 -11.27 3.86
N PRO A 214 -4.37 -11.88 4.38
CA PRO A 214 -4.44 -12.53 5.68
C PRO A 214 -4.70 -11.49 6.79
N GLY A 215 -5.44 -11.88 7.81
CA GLY A 215 -5.66 -11.06 9.01
C GLY A 215 -4.96 -11.67 10.21
N LEU A 216 -4.28 -10.86 11.01
CA LEU A 216 -3.62 -11.33 12.24
C LEU A 216 -4.18 -10.58 13.44
N VAL A 217 -4.63 -11.33 14.44
CA VAL A 217 -5.05 -10.80 15.74
C VAL A 217 -4.37 -11.62 16.82
N ASP A 218 -3.57 -10.96 17.65
CA ASP A 218 -2.67 -11.60 18.62
C ASP A 218 -1.80 -12.69 17.96
N ASP A 219 -2.03 -13.96 18.31
CA ASP A 219 -1.35 -15.12 17.76
C ASP A 219 -2.20 -15.91 16.75
N ILE A 220 -3.37 -15.39 16.35
CA ILE A 220 -4.29 -16.05 15.43
C ILE A 220 -4.24 -15.40 14.05
N LEU A 221 -3.73 -16.17 13.08
CA LEU A 221 -3.73 -15.84 11.67
C LEU A 221 -4.98 -16.40 11.00
N LEU A 222 -5.77 -15.53 10.38
CA LEU A 222 -6.94 -15.86 9.58
C LEU A 222 -6.58 -15.76 8.09
N VAL A 223 -6.88 -16.82 7.35
CA VAL A 223 -6.77 -16.86 5.89
C VAL A 223 -8.09 -17.32 5.29
N ARG A 224 -8.42 -16.85 4.09
CA ARG A 224 -9.67 -17.23 3.42
C ARG A 224 -9.56 -17.18 1.92
N ASN A 225 -10.54 -17.79 1.27
CA ASN A 225 -10.86 -17.58 -0.13
C ASN A 225 -12.38 -17.43 -0.32
N THR A 226 -12.87 -17.71 -1.53
CA THR A 226 -14.30 -17.65 -1.88
C THR A 226 -15.13 -18.80 -1.31
N GLU A 227 -14.49 -19.89 -0.86
CA GLU A 227 -15.14 -21.14 -0.46
C GLU A 227 -14.96 -21.45 1.03
N GLU A 228 -13.80 -21.13 1.60
CA GLU A 228 -13.45 -21.45 2.98
C GLU A 228 -12.63 -20.38 3.71
N MET A 229 -12.52 -20.54 5.02
CA MET A 229 -11.68 -19.75 5.93
C MET A 229 -11.05 -20.69 6.95
N ALA A 230 -9.78 -20.47 7.27
CA ALA A 230 -9.04 -21.21 8.27
C ALA A 230 -8.36 -20.26 9.26
N ALA A 231 -8.18 -20.74 10.49
CA ALA A 231 -7.48 -20.04 11.55
C ALA A 231 -6.26 -20.86 12.00
N PHE A 232 -5.10 -20.22 12.04
CA PHE A 232 -3.83 -20.80 12.45
C PHE A 232 -3.32 -20.10 13.70
N ARG A 233 -2.86 -20.86 14.68
CA ARG A 233 -2.14 -20.28 15.82
C ARG A 233 -0.64 -20.21 15.49
N LEU A 234 -0.08 -19.01 15.53
CA LEU A 234 1.34 -18.76 15.35
C LEU A 234 2.05 -18.93 16.70
N THR A 235 3.12 -19.73 16.71
CA THR A 235 3.98 -19.84 17.90
C THR A 235 4.92 -18.64 17.94
N ARG A 236 4.96 -17.94 19.08
CA ARG A 236 6.00 -16.93 19.32
C ARG A 236 7.37 -17.62 19.35
N GLN A 237 8.34 -17.07 18.64
CA GLN A 237 9.74 -17.50 18.76
C GLN A 237 10.36 -16.90 20.02
#